data_AF-A0A1V5LUY6-F1
#
_entry.id   AF-A0A1V5LUY6-F1
#
_cell.length_a   1.000
_cell.length_b   1.000
_cell.length_c   1.000
_cell.angle_alpha   90.00
_cell.angle_beta   90.00
_cell.angle_gamma   90.00
#
_symmetry.space_group_name_H-M   'P 1'
#
loop_
_entity.id
_entity.type
_entity.pdbx_description
1 polymer ?
#
loop_
_entity_poly.entity_id
_entity_poly.type
_entity_poly.pdbx_seq_one_letter_code
_entity_poly.pdbx_strand_id
1 'polypeptide(L)'
;MRAIRGNRIALIPQDPMTSLNPVYKIGDQIIEAIELHQKLSYKEAKLKAIEALESVRIPEAKSRIDDYPHQFSGGMRQRVMIAMALACEPTLLIADEPTTALDVTVQAQILDLLRDIQKERGTAVVLITHDLGVVA
;
A
#
# COMPACT_ATOMS: atom_id res chain seq x y z
N MET A 1 -8.14 19.39 3.57
CA MET A 1 -7.13 18.40 4.05
C MET A 1 -6.56 17.49 2.96
N ARG A 2 -7.24 17.29 1.81
CA ARG A 2 -6.78 16.42 0.69
C ARG A 2 -5.40 16.77 0.12
N ALA A 3 -4.98 18.04 0.13
CA ALA A 3 -3.64 18.43 -0.31
C ALA A 3 -2.50 17.84 0.56
N ILE A 4 -2.81 17.40 1.79
CA ILE A 4 -1.84 16.90 2.77
C ILE A 4 -2.06 15.40 3.01
N ARG A 5 -3.25 14.99 3.45
CA ARG A 5 -3.60 13.58 3.67
C ARG A 5 -3.79 12.87 2.32
N GLY A 6 -3.15 11.73 2.14
CA GLY A 6 -3.17 10.95 0.91
C GLY A 6 -2.11 11.37 -0.11
N ASN A 7 -1.57 12.60 -0.01
CA ASN A 7 -0.55 13.11 -0.92
C ASN A 7 0.83 13.22 -0.24
N ARG A 8 0.93 14.00 0.85
CA ARG A 8 2.20 14.16 1.60
C ARG A 8 2.31 13.22 2.80
N ILE A 9 1.17 12.87 3.39
CA ILE A 9 1.08 11.96 4.54
C ILE A 9 0.11 10.84 4.17
N ALA A 10 0.57 9.60 4.24
CA ALA A 10 -0.24 8.41 4.03
C ALA A 10 -0.39 7.60 5.32
N LEU A 11 -1.50 6.88 5.44
CA LEU A 11 -1.82 6.02 6.58
C LEU A 11 -2.15 4.62 6.07
N ILE A 12 -1.50 3.61 6.65
CA ILE A 12 -1.89 2.21 6.54
C ILE A 12 -2.63 1.86 7.84
N PRO A 13 -3.96 1.66 7.82
CA PRO A 13 -4.71 1.27 9.01
C PRO A 13 -4.50 -0.21 9.38
N GLN A 14 -4.83 -0.54 10.63
CA GLN A 14 -4.65 -1.85 11.26
C GLN A 14 -5.40 -3.00 10.55
N ASP A 15 -6.55 -2.73 9.93
CA ASP A 15 -7.36 -3.77 9.30
C ASP A 15 -7.41 -3.63 7.77
N PRO A 16 -6.70 -4.51 7.03
CA PRO A 16 -6.74 -4.49 5.59
C PRO A 16 -8.02 -4.99 4.97
N MET A 17 -8.76 -5.81 5.70
CA MET A 17 -9.97 -6.46 5.19
C MET A 17 -11.13 -5.46 5.07
N THR A 18 -11.13 -4.42 5.89
CA THR A 18 -12.11 -3.33 5.83
C THR A 18 -11.66 -2.15 4.95
N SER A 19 -10.38 -2.11 4.59
CA SER A 19 -9.80 -0.98 3.86
C SER A 19 -9.96 -1.09 2.34
N LEU A 20 -10.00 -2.32 1.80
CA LEU A 20 -10.31 -2.54 0.39
C LEU A 20 -11.80 -2.81 0.21
N ASN A 21 -12.43 -2.08 -0.70
CA ASN A 21 -13.81 -2.30 -1.05
C ASN A 21 -13.93 -3.55 -1.93
N PRO A 22 -14.68 -4.58 -1.52
CA PRO A 22 -14.71 -5.88 -2.18
C PRO A 22 -15.42 -5.88 -3.54
N VAL A 23 -16.19 -4.84 -3.86
CA VAL A 23 -16.93 -4.74 -5.14
C VAL A 23 -16.18 -3.96 -6.22
N TYR A 24 -15.03 -3.38 -5.89
CA TYR A 24 -14.16 -2.71 -6.85
C TYR A 24 -12.90 -3.53 -7.10
N LYS A 25 -12.33 -3.38 -8.30
CA LYS A 25 -11.03 -3.96 -8.62
C LYS A 25 -9.92 -3.28 -7.82
N ILE A 26 -8.80 -3.97 -7.69
CA ILE A 26 -7.60 -3.45 -7.03
C ILE A 26 -7.10 -2.19 -7.73
N GLY A 27 -7.02 -2.22 -9.05
CA GLY A 27 -6.59 -1.09 -9.85
C GLY A 27 -7.45 0.14 -9.69
N ASP A 28 -8.77 -0.02 -9.75
CA ASP A 28 -9.72 1.10 -9.69
C ASP A 28 -9.53 1.90 -8.39
N GLN A 29 -9.34 1.22 -7.26
CA GLN A 29 -9.14 1.86 -5.96
C GLN A 29 -7.81 2.63 -5.87
N ILE A 30 -6.73 2.09 -6.45
CA ILE A 30 -5.42 2.77 -6.46
C ILE A 30 -5.44 3.95 -7.44
N ILE A 31 -6.04 3.76 -8.62
CA ILE A 31 -6.16 4.79 -9.65
C ILE A 31 -6.98 5.97 -9.11
N GLU A 32 -8.11 5.70 -8.47
CA GLU A 32 -8.94 6.73 -7.84
C GLU A 32 -8.12 7.55 -6.83
N ALA A 33 -7.34 6.89 -5.96
CA ALA A 33 -6.47 7.57 -5.02
C ALA A 33 -5.45 8.48 -5.72
N ILE A 34 -4.85 8.03 -6.82
CA ILE A 34 -3.89 8.84 -7.60
C ILE A 34 -4.56 10.03 -8.28
N GLU A 35 -5.68 9.81 -8.98
CA GLU A 35 -6.41 10.87 -9.71
C GLU A 35 -6.86 11.99 -8.76
N LEU A 36 -7.35 11.61 -7.57
CA LEU A 36 -7.80 12.55 -6.54
C LEU A 36 -6.69 13.47 -6.00
N HIS A 37 -5.43 13.02 -6.01
CA HIS A 37 -4.31 13.73 -5.36
C HIS A 37 -3.29 14.33 -6.34
N GLN A 38 -3.05 13.70 -7.49
CA GLN A 38 -1.98 14.08 -8.43
C GLN A 38 -2.47 14.72 -9.74
N LYS A 39 -3.79 14.83 -9.98
CA LYS A 39 -4.38 15.43 -11.20
C LYS A 39 -3.84 14.81 -12.51
N LEU A 40 -3.53 13.52 -12.48
CA LEU A 40 -3.08 12.76 -13.65
C LEU A 40 -4.28 12.29 -14.48
N SER A 41 -4.05 12.00 -15.76
CA SER A 41 -5.05 11.29 -16.57
C SER A 41 -5.18 9.84 -16.12
N TYR A 42 -6.32 9.22 -16.39
CA TYR A 42 -6.55 7.79 -16.11
C TYR A 42 -5.42 6.88 -16.63
N LYS A 43 -4.89 7.16 -17.84
CA LYS A 43 -3.82 6.36 -18.43
C LYS A 43 -2.51 6.47 -17.64
N GLU A 44 -2.17 7.67 -17.19
CA GLU A 44 -0.98 7.92 -16.36
C GLU A 44 -1.17 7.33 -14.96
N ALA A 45 -2.35 7.52 -14.36
CA ALA A 45 -2.69 6.95 -13.07
C ALA A 45 -2.68 5.42 -13.08
N LYS A 46 -3.15 4.80 -14.17
CA LYS A 46 -3.08 3.33 -14.34
C LYS A 46 -1.64 2.83 -14.41
N LEU A 47 -0.75 3.54 -15.10
CA LEU A 47 0.68 3.18 -15.14
C LEU A 47 1.30 3.27 -13.74
N LYS A 48 1.08 4.39 -13.03
CA LYS A 48 1.53 4.55 -11.64
C LYS A 48 0.95 3.49 -10.68
N ALA A 49 -0.30 3.09 -10.88
CA ALA A 49 -0.91 2.03 -10.08
C ALA A 49 -0.22 0.68 -10.29
N ILE A 50 0.16 0.36 -11.52
CA ILE A 50 0.93 -0.86 -11.83
C ILE A 50 2.32 -0.77 -11.17
N GLU A 51 3.03 0.34 -11.32
CA GLU A 51 4.34 0.56 -10.69
C GLU A 51 4.27 0.45 -9.16
N ALA A 52 3.20 0.96 -8.55
CA ALA A 52 2.96 0.85 -7.12
C ALA A 52 2.78 -0.62 -6.70
N LEU A 53 1.99 -1.41 -7.44
CA LEU A 53 1.80 -2.84 -7.20
C LEU A 53 3.11 -3.65 -7.40
N GLU A 54 3.92 -3.28 -8.38
CA GLU A 54 5.24 -3.88 -8.61
C GLU A 54 6.20 -3.59 -7.46
N SER A 55 6.21 -2.34 -6.96
CA SER A 55 7.08 -1.93 -5.85
C SER A 55 6.83 -2.69 -4.55
N VAL A 56 5.60 -3.14 -4.33
CA VAL A 56 5.23 -3.97 -3.17
C VAL A 56 5.30 -5.48 -3.45
N ARG A 57 5.88 -5.87 -4.58
CA ARG A 57 6.10 -7.26 -5.03
C ARG A 57 4.79 -8.05 -5.22
N ILE A 58 3.73 -7.42 -5.78
CA ILE A 58 2.58 -8.18 -6.27
C ILE A 58 2.99 -8.93 -7.54
N PRO A 59 2.87 -10.27 -7.57
CA PRO A 59 3.18 -11.04 -8.77
C PRO A 59 2.22 -10.68 -9.89
N GLU A 60 2.73 -10.55 -11.11
CA GLU A 60 1.95 -10.22 -12.30
C GLU A 60 1.09 -8.94 -12.14
N ALA A 61 1.61 -7.92 -11.46
CA ALA A 61 0.89 -6.67 -11.15
C ALA A 61 0.04 -6.11 -12.31
N LYS A 62 0.55 -6.16 -13.55
CA LYS A 62 -0.14 -5.70 -14.76
C LYS A 62 -1.41 -6.49 -15.10
N SER A 63 -1.45 -7.81 -14.86
CA SER A 63 -2.68 -8.61 -15.06
C SER A 63 -3.60 -8.48 -13.86
N ARG A 64 -3.04 -8.48 -12.64
CA ARG A 64 -3.80 -8.51 -11.39
C ARG A 64 -4.36 -7.16 -10.97
N ILE A 65 -4.03 -6.08 -11.67
CA ILE A 65 -4.69 -4.79 -11.50
C ILE A 65 -6.22 -4.89 -11.73
N ASP A 66 -6.64 -5.84 -12.56
CA ASP A 66 -8.05 -6.09 -12.89
C ASP A 66 -8.73 -7.11 -11.96
N ASP A 67 -8.01 -7.67 -10.98
CA ASP A 67 -8.55 -8.60 -9.98
C ASP A 67 -9.29 -7.84 -8.88
N TYR A 68 -10.19 -8.55 -8.19
CA TYR A 68 -10.87 -8.10 -6.98
C TYR A 68 -10.13 -8.51 -5.70
N PRO A 69 -10.35 -7.82 -4.57
CA PRO A 69 -9.72 -8.14 -3.28
C PRO A 69 -9.88 -9.61 -2.86
N HIS A 70 -11.04 -10.22 -3.12
CA HIS A 70 -11.28 -11.61 -2.73
C HIS A 70 -10.38 -12.63 -3.46
N GLN A 71 -9.75 -12.25 -4.58
CA GLN A 71 -8.79 -13.08 -5.31
C GLN A 71 -7.35 -12.99 -4.75
N PHE A 72 -7.11 -12.10 -3.79
CA PHE A 72 -5.80 -11.88 -3.15
C PHE A 72 -5.74 -12.60 -1.80
N SER A 73 -4.56 -13.13 -1.45
CA SER A 73 -4.28 -13.62 -0.09
C SER A 73 -4.23 -12.45 0.91
N GLY A 74 -4.30 -12.72 2.22
CA GLY A 74 -4.21 -11.68 3.25
C GLY A 74 -2.95 -10.82 3.13
N GLY A 75 -1.77 -11.44 2.99
CA GLY A 75 -0.51 -10.73 2.77
C GLY A 75 -0.48 -9.94 1.45
N MET A 76 -1.12 -10.42 0.38
CA MET A 76 -1.22 -9.66 -0.86
C MET A 76 -2.15 -8.44 -0.72
N ARG A 77 -3.27 -8.56 0.02
CA ARG A 77 -4.14 -7.41 0.31
C ARG A 77 -3.39 -6.35 1.14
N GLN A 78 -2.57 -6.78 2.10
CA GLN A 78 -1.71 -5.87 2.86
C GLN A 78 -0.74 -5.12 1.94
N ARG A 79 -0.07 -5.85 1.03
CA ARG A 79 0.81 -5.24 0.02
C ARG A 79 0.07 -4.24 -0.86
N VAL A 80 -1.14 -4.54 -1.31
CA VAL A 80 -1.97 -3.61 -2.08
C VAL A 80 -2.25 -2.33 -1.30
N MET A 81 -2.55 -2.41 -0.01
CA MET A 81 -2.77 -1.19 0.79
C MET A 81 -1.51 -0.37 0.96
N ILE A 82 -0.36 -1.02 1.16
CA ILE A 82 0.94 -0.34 1.16
C ILE A 82 1.15 0.35 -0.20
N ALA A 83 0.85 -0.32 -1.31
CA ALA A 83 0.94 0.28 -2.64
C ALA A 83 0.03 1.49 -2.79
N MET A 84 -1.23 1.42 -2.32
CA MET A 84 -2.17 2.53 -2.35
C MET A 84 -1.68 3.72 -1.51
N ALA A 85 -1.10 3.46 -0.33
CA ALA A 85 -0.50 4.48 0.51
C ALA A 85 0.73 5.15 -0.14
N LEU A 86 1.51 4.38 -0.91
CA LEU A 86 2.74 4.84 -1.56
C LEU A 86 2.53 5.39 -2.98
N ALA A 87 1.37 5.15 -3.58
CA ALA A 87 1.06 5.52 -4.96
C ALA A 87 1.20 7.03 -5.21
N CYS A 88 0.97 7.84 -4.17
CA CYS A 88 1.14 9.29 -4.24
C CYS A 88 2.53 9.79 -3.80
N GLU A 89 3.49 8.89 -3.55
CA GLU A 89 4.86 9.21 -3.12
C GLU A 89 4.90 10.10 -1.87
N PRO A 90 4.30 9.67 -0.74
CA PRO A 90 4.23 10.48 0.45
C PRO A 90 5.60 10.72 1.07
N THR A 91 5.77 11.90 1.69
CA THR A 91 6.95 12.23 2.48
C THR A 91 6.93 11.58 3.87
N LEU A 92 5.74 11.24 4.37
CA LEU A 92 5.53 10.55 5.65
C LEU A 92 4.51 9.41 5.47
N LEU A 93 4.89 8.21 5.86
CA LEU A 93 4.03 7.04 5.94
C LEU A 93 3.83 6.67 7.41
N ILE A 94 2.57 6.61 7.85
CA ILE A 94 2.19 6.12 9.17
C ILE A 94 1.61 4.72 8.96
N ALA A 95 2.19 3.72 9.61
CA ALA A 95 1.74 2.34 9.55
C ALA A 95 1.26 1.94 10.94
N ASP A 96 -0.06 1.83 11.09
CA ASP A 96 -0.73 1.50 12.34
C ASP A 96 -0.99 -0.01 12.41
N GLU A 97 -0.18 -0.73 13.18
CA GLU A 97 -0.22 -2.18 13.29
C GLU A 97 -0.29 -2.92 11.93
N PRO A 98 0.62 -2.62 10.98
CA PRO A 98 0.52 -3.07 9.59
C PRO A 98 0.80 -4.58 9.39
N THR A 99 1.05 -5.30 10.47
CA THR A 99 1.42 -6.72 10.48
C THR A 99 0.45 -7.56 11.31
N THR A 100 -0.57 -6.95 11.91
CA THR A 100 -1.57 -7.65 12.73
C THR A 100 -2.33 -8.68 11.88
N ALA A 101 -2.64 -9.83 12.48
CA ALA A 101 -3.31 -10.96 11.84
C ALA A 101 -2.58 -11.62 10.65
N LEU A 102 -1.28 -11.36 10.46
CA LEU A 102 -0.42 -12.06 9.51
C LEU A 102 0.49 -13.07 10.21
N ASP A 103 0.91 -14.12 9.50
CA ASP A 103 1.92 -15.04 10.02
C ASP A 103 3.30 -14.39 10.07
N VAL A 104 4.17 -14.87 10.97
CA VAL A 104 5.50 -14.31 11.26
C VAL A 104 6.37 -14.15 9.99
N THR A 105 6.23 -15.06 9.01
CA THR A 105 7.01 -14.98 7.77
C THR A 105 6.55 -13.80 6.92
N VAL A 106 5.25 -13.63 6.75
CA VAL A 106 4.68 -12.50 6.01
C VAL A 106 4.96 -11.18 6.74
N GLN A 107 4.89 -11.14 8.07
CA GLN A 107 5.21 -9.95 8.84
C GLN A 107 6.63 -9.44 8.55
N ALA A 108 7.63 -10.32 8.64
CA ALA A 108 9.02 -9.98 8.33
C ALA A 108 9.16 -9.40 6.90
N GLN A 109 8.52 -10.04 5.92
CA GLN A 109 8.53 -9.55 4.54
C GLN A 109 7.89 -8.17 4.36
N ILE A 110 6.86 -7.83 5.13
CA ILE A 110 6.22 -6.52 5.10
C ILE A 110 7.13 -5.46 5.74
N LEU A 111 7.78 -5.77 6.86
CA LEU A 111 8.73 -4.85 7.49
C LEU A 111 9.95 -4.59 6.61
N ASP A 112 10.51 -5.63 5.97
CA ASP A 112 11.61 -5.47 5.01
C ASP A 112 11.18 -4.63 3.81
N LEU A 113 9.98 -4.86 3.29
CA LEU A 113 9.41 -4.04 2.22
C LEU A 113 9.33 -2.55 2.63
N LEU A 114 8.82 -2.24 3.83
CA LEU A 114 8.74 -0.86 4.32
C LEU A 114 10.13 -0.23 4.50
N ARG A 115 11.12 -1.00 4.97
CA ARG A 115 12.52 -0.56 5.09
C ARG A 115 13.15 -0.27 3.73
N ASP A 116 12.91 -1.12 2.74
CA ASP A 116 13.41 -0.94 1.37
C ASP A 116 12.84 0.35 0.76
N ILE A 117 11.51 0.54 0.85
CA ILE A 117 10.83 1.74 0.37
C ILE A 117 11.33 3.01 1.06
N GLN A 118 11.54 2.97 2.38
CA GLN A 118 12.08 4.09 3.15
C GLN A 118 13.45 4.52 2.59
N LYS A 119 14.34 3.56 2.32
CA LYS A 119 15.69 3.81 1.79
C LYS A 119 15.66 4.33 0.36
N GLU A 120 14.83 3.75 -0.49
CA GLU A 120 14.76 4.10 -1.92
C GLU A 120 14.11 5.48 -2.15
N ARG A 121 13.05 5.80 -1.40
CA ARG A 121 12.23 7.00 -1.65
C ARG A 121 12.49 8.15 -0.70
N GLY A 122 13.26 7.94 0.37
CA GLY A 122 13.48 8.95 1.42
C GLY A 122 12.23 9.29 2.22
N THR A 123 11.21 8.43 2.18
CA THR A 123 9.96 8.59 2.93
C THR A 123 10.21 8.35 4.41
N ALA A 124 9.77 9.26 5.29
CA ALA A 124 9.77 9.02 6.73
C ALA A 124 8.71 7.96 7.07
N VAL A 125 9.05 6.97 7.92
CA VAL A 125 8.11 5.91 8.32
C VAL A 125 7.91 5.96 9.83
N VAL A 126 6.65 6.03 10.25
CA VAL A 126 6.22 5.87 11.65
C VAL A 126 5.49 4.54 11.76
N LEU A 127 6.07 3.60 12.49
CA LEU A 127 5.49 2.29 12.76
C LEU A 127 4.88 2.29 14.17
N ILE A 128 3.59 1.97 14.27
CA ILE A 128 2.89 1.72 15.53
C ILE A 128 2.71 0.21 15.61
N THR A 129 3.25 -0.44 16.64
CA THR A 129 3.15 -1.90 16.84
C THR A 129 3.23 -2.23 18.32
N HIS A 130 2.53 -3.29 18.74
CA HIS A 130 2.69 -3.90 20.05
C HIS A 130 3.64 -5.11 20.01
N ASP A 131 4.04 -5.56 18.82
CA ASP A 131 4.95 -6.68 18.61
C ASP A 131 6.35 -6.16 18.25
N LEU A 132 7.18 -6.01 19.29
CA LEU A 132 8.59 -5.60 19.17
C LEU A 132 9.51 -6.76 18.75
N GLY A 133 9.06 -8.01 18.84
CA GLY A 133 9.88 -9.19 18.54
C GLY A 133 10.23 -9.33 17.06
N VAL A 134 9.40 -8.76 16.18
CA VAL A 134 9.58 -8.76 14.72
C VAL A 134 10.46 -7.59 14.24
N VAL A 135 10.73 -6.60 15.11
CA VAL A 135 11.46 -5.36 14.74
C VAL A 135 12.97 -5.46 14.98
N ALA A 136 13.43 -6.49 15.70
CA ALA A 136 14.83 -6.73 16.07
C ALA A 136 15.73 -7.16 14.90
#